data_AF-A0A3C0U2V6-F1
#
_entry.id   AF-A0A3C0U2V6-F1
#
_cell.length_a   1.000
_cell.length_b   1.000
_cell.length_c   1.000
_cell.angle_alpha   90.00
_cell.angle_beta   90.00
_cell.angle_gamma   90.00
#
_symmetry.space_group_name_H-M   'P 1'
#
loop_
_entity.id
_entity.type
_entity.pdbx_description
1 polymer ?
#
loop_
_entity_poly.entity_id
_entity_poly.type
_entity_poly.pdbx_seq_one_letter_code
_entity_poly.pdbx_strand_id
1 'polypeptide(L)'
;MLVKIKDIKVKKRVRKDLGDLESLKTSLRTSGLLNPITLSSDYELVAGERRLEAAKAIGWETINATVLPSNLTAVEKLEMEIDENNQRKEFTEEELLDAYHRLELLRNPPWYMRFLHFLGSIFAGIGTFFKNLFSRKKALPNKSGDKKNLPR
;
A
#
# COMPACT_ATOMS: atom_id res chain seq x y z
N MET A 1 13.32 -15.28 4.70
CA MET A 1 14.59 -14.53 4.62
C MET A 1 14.83 -13.75 5.90
N LEU A 2 16.08 -13.49 6.28
CA LEU A 2 16.41 -12.60 7.40
C LEU A 2 16.34 -11.14 6.95
N VAL A 3 15.63 -10.30 7.71
CA VAL A 3 15.44 -8.86 7.43
C VAL A 3 15.87 -8.06 8.64
N LYS A 4 16.56 -6.93 8.44
CA LYS A 4 16.92 -6.04 9.54
C LYS A 4 15.65 -5.36 10.06
N ILE A 5 15.46 -5.38 11.37
CA ILE A 5 14.24 -4.85 11.99
C ILE A 5 14.05 -3.35 11.69
N LYS A 6 15.16 -2.61 11.59
CA LYS A 6 15.16 -1.18 11.24
C LYS A 6 14.63 -0.86 9.84
N ASP A 7 14.67 -1.82 8.92
CA ASP A 7 14.25 -1.61 7.52
C ASP A 7 12.75 -1.91 7.33
N ILE A 8 12.09 -2.43 8.37
CA ILE A 8 10.66 -2.80 8.35
C ILE A 8 9.79 -1.57 8.60
N LYS A 9 8.89 -1.28 7.66
CA LYS A 9 7.94 -0.17 7.76
C LYS A 9 6.64 -0.64 8.40
N VAL A 10 6.23 -0.01 9.50
CA VAL A 10 4.95 -0.30 10.17
C VAL A 10 3.99 0.87 9.90
N LYS A 11 2.94 0.63 9.10
CA LYS A 11 1.87 1.60 8.84
C LYS A 11 0.86 1.65 9.99
N LYS A 12 -0.06 2.62 9.95
CA LYS A 12 -1.13 2.81 10.95
C LYS A 12 -1.94 1.50 11.10
N ARG A 13 -1.82 0.86 12.27
CA ARG A 13 -2.49 -0.42 12.57
C ARG A 13 -3.83 -0.20 13.26
N VAL A 14 -4.71 -1.19 13.13
CA VAL A 14 -6.05 -1.22 13.75
C VAL A 14 -5.94 -1.54 15.24
N ARG A 15 -4.98 -2.40 15.63
CA ARG A 15 -4.73 -2.75 17.04
C ARG A 15 -3.91 -1.65 17.72
N LYS A 16 -4.48 -1.00 18.73
CA LYS A 16 -3.77 0.00 19.57
C LYS A 16 -3.15 -0.61 20.81
N ASP A 17 -3.71 -1.72 21.28
CA ASP A 17 -3.23 -2.47 22.43
C ASP A 17 -2.68 -3.82 21.97
N LEU A 18 -1.38 -4.01 22.21
CA LEU A 18 -0.67 -5.25 21.92
C LEU A 18 -0.73 -6.22 23.10
N GLY A 19 -1.41 -5.88 24.19
CA GLY A 19 -1.53 -6.70 25.40
C GLY A 19 -0.18 -7.11 25.98
N ASP A 20 -0.18 -8.17 26.79
CA ASP A 20 1.06 -8.71 27.34
C ASP A 20 1.88 -9.45 26.28
N LEU A 21 3.16 -9.10 26.20
CA LEU A 21 4.16 -9.67 25.30
C LEU A 21 5.18 -10.56 26.04
N GLU A 22 5.17 -10.65 27.38
CA GLU A 22 6.20 -11.35 28.15
C GLU A 22 6.30 -12.84 27.82
N SER A 23 5.15 -13.51 27.65
CA SER A 23 5.11 -14.90 27.17
C SER A 23 5.75 -15.05 25.79
N LEU A 24 5.53 -14.09 24.89
CA LEU A 24 6.08 -14.08 23.54
C LEU A 24 7.59 -13.81 23.55
N LYS A 25 8.05 -12.85 24.36
CA LYS A 25 9.48 -12.56 24.56
C LYS A 25 10.22 -13.79 25.11
N THR A 26 9.62 -14.47 26.08
CA THR A 26 10.16 -15.71 26.66
C THR A 26 10.29 -16.78 25.58
N SER A 27 9.23 -17.01 24.81
CA SER A 27 9.25 -17.97 23.70
C SER A 27 10.29 -17.63 22.63
N LEU A 28 10.47 -16.35 22.28
CA LEU A 28 11.50 -15.92 21.33
C LEU A 28 12.92 -16.16 21.85
N ARG A 29 13.16 -16.01 23.15
CA ARG A 29 14.47 -16.30 23.76
C ARG A 29 14.78 -17.79 23.83
N THR A 30 13.78 -18.63 24.12
CA THR A 30 13.97 -20.08 24.30
C THR A 30 13.98 -20.85 22.98
N SER A 31 13.05 -20.50 22.09
CA SER A 31 12.72 -21.31 20.91
C SER A 31 12.96 -20.57 19.60
N GLY A 32 13.36 -19.29 19.66
CA GLY A 32 13.49 -18.45 18.49
C GLY A 32 12.15 -18.09 17.85
N LEU A 33 12.19 -17.58 16.63
CA LEU A 33 10.99 -17.24 15.88
C LEU A 33 10.54 -18.43 15.03
N LEU A 34 9.58 -19.19 15.55
CA LEU A 34 9.02 -20.36 14.86
C LEU A 34 8.26 -19.99 13.59
N ASN A 35 7.44 -18.95 13.67
CA ASN A 35 6.65 -18.47 12.54
C ASN A 35 7.21 -17.11 12.08
N PRO A 36 7.73 -17.02 10.84
CA PRO A 36 8.20 -15.75 10.28
C PRO A 36 7.12 -14.66 10.28
N ILE A 37 7.54 -13.40 10.31
CA ILE A 37 6.64 -12.27 10.04
C ILE A 37 6.37 -12.17 8.55
N THR A 38 5.28 -11.50 8.15
CA THR A 38 4.95 -11.32 6.73
C THR A 38 5.17 -9.88 6.34
N LEU A 39 5.94 -9.66 5.27
CA LEU A 39 6.24 -8.34 4.71
C LEU A 39 5.74 -8.24 3.28
N SER A 40 5.40 -7.04 2.85
CA SER A 40 5.25 -6.73 1.42
C SER A 40 6.62 -6.68 0.75
N SER A 41 6.63 -6.66 -0.58
CA SER A 41 7.84 -6.41 -1.39
C SER A 41 8.60 -5.13 -1.01
N ASP A 42 7.90 -4.14 -0.44
CA ASP A 42 8.46 -2.86 -0.01
C ASP A 42 8.90 -2.84 1.45
N TYR A 43 9.01 -4.02 2.07
CA TYR A 43 9.29 -4.26 3.49
C TYR A 43 8.27 -3.63 4.44
N GLU A 44 7.03 -3.47 4.00
CA GLU A 44 5.94 -3.06 4.87
C GLU A 44 5.40 -4.25 5.64
N LEU A 45 5.21 -4.10 6.94
CA LEU A 45 4.67 -5.17 7.77
C LEU A 45 3.22 -5.46 7.36
N VAL A 46 2.98 -6.68 6.91
CA VAL A 46 1.64 -7.21 6.61
C VAL A 46 1.10 -7.85 7.88
N ALA A 47 1.79 -8.88 8.39
CA ALA A 47 1.37 -9.64 9.58
C ALA A 47 2.53 -9.90 10.56
N GLY A 48 2.20 -10.19 11.82
CA GLY A 48 3.17 -10.55 12.86
C GLY A 48 3.63 -9.39 13.75
N GLU A 49 2.83 -8.34 13.93
CA GLU A 49 3.18 -7.16 14.74
C GLU A 49 3.63 -7.48 16.16
N ARG A 50 2.88 -8.30 16.91
CA ARG A 50 3.27 -8.71 18.27
C ARG A 50 4.65 -9.38 18.32
N ARG A 51 4.97 -10.22 17.32
CA ARG A 51 6.26 -10.92 17.20
C ARG A 51 7.39 -9.93 16.91
N LEU A 52 7.14 -8.97 16.01
CA LEU A 52 8.08 -7.90 15.70
C LEU A 52 8.38 -7.04 16.94
N GLU A 53 7.35 -6.62 17.68
CA GLU A 53 7.52 -5.81 18.88
C GLU A 53 8.19 -6.59 20.02
N ALA A 54 7.85 -7.86 20.22
CA ALA A 54 8.56 -8.71 21.18
C ALA A 54 10.04 -8.90 20.80
N ALA A 55 10.35 -9.10 19.51
CA ALA A 55 11.72 -9.23 19.01
C ALA A 55 12.52 -7.93 19.21
N LYS A 56 11.91 -6.76 18.96
CA LYS A 56 12.49 -5.45 19.29
C LYS A 56 12.78 -5.33 20.79
N ALA A 57 11.81 -5.69 21.62
CA ALA A 57 11.92 -5.56 23.08
C ALA A 57 13.01 -6.44 23.70
N ILE A 58 13.37 -7.57 23.07
CA ILE A 58 14.48 -8.43 23.50
C ILE A 58 15.82 -8.10 22.82
N GLY A 59 15.86 -7.06 21.98
CA GLY A 59 17.10 -6.55 21.38
C GLY A 59 17.55 -7.26 20.11
N TRP A 60 16.66 -7.92 19.36
CA TRP A 60 17.05 -8.52 18.08
C TRP A 60 17.33 -7.44 17.02
N GLU A 61 18.38 -7.63 16.22
CA GLU A 61 18.69 -6.75 15.09
C GLU A 61 18.01 -7.18 13.79
N THR A 62 17.81 -8.49 13.64
CA THR A 62 17.22 -9.12 12.46
C THR A 62 16.11 -10.08 12.84
N ILE A 63 15.13 -10.24 11.95
CA ILE A 63 13.99 -11.13 12.15
C ILE A 63 13.69 -11.91 10.87
N ASN A 64 13.29 -13.18 11.03
CA ASN A 64 12.87 -14.00 9.89
C ASN A 64 11.53 -13.50 9.35
N ALA A 65 11.49 -13.23 8.05
CA ALA A 65 10.33 -12.73 7.34
C ALA A 65 10.06 -13.50 6.04
N THR A 66 8.79 -13.64 5.71
CA THR A 66 8.27 -14.04 4.40
C THR A 66 7.91 -12.77 3.64
N VAL A 67 8.54 -12.53 2.50
CA VAL A 67 8.26 -11.36 1.65
C VAL A 67 7.30 -11.78 0.55
N LEU A 68 6.15 -11.12 0.46
CA LEU A 68 5.17 -11.36 -0.58
C LEU A 68 5.68 -10.85 -1.94
N PRO A 69 5.50 -11.60 -3.03
CA PRO A 69 5.82 -11.17 -4.39
C PRO A 69 5.19 -9.81 -4.75
N SER A 70 5.95 -8.98 -5.49
CA SER A 70 5.55 -7.62 -5.86
C SER A 70 4.42 -7.56 -6.90
N ASN A 71 4.18 -8.65 -7.63
CA ASN A 71 3.19 -8.75 -8.70
C ASN A 71 1.81 -9.22 -8.23
N LEU A 72 1.60 -9.40 -6.92
CA LEU A 72 0.33 -9.87 -6.38
C LEU A 72 -0.69 -8.74 -6.29
N THR A 73 -1.85 -8.97 -6.90
CA THR A 73 -3.05 -8.15 -6.75
C THR A 73 -3.52 -8.14 -5.30
N ALA A 74 -4.32 -7.13 -4.93
CA ALA A 74 -4.86 -7.04 -3.58
C ALA A 74 -5.74 -8.25 -3.20
N VAL A 75 -6.36 -8.88 -4.20
CA VAL A 75 -7.18 -10.09 -4.04
C VAL A 75 -6.28 -11.28 -3.69
N GLU A 76 -5.23 -11.53 -4.48
CA GLU A 76 -4.30 -12.65 -4.23
C GLU A 76 -3.57 -12.51 -2.88
N LYS A 77 -3.28 -11.27 -2.45
CA LYS A 77 -2.72 -11.02 -1.12
C LYS A 77 -3.68 -11.41 0.01
N LEU A 78 -4.97 -11.09 -0.15
CA LEU A 78 -6.00 -11.42 0.84
C LEU A 78 -6.28 -12.93 0.84
N GLU A 79 -6.33 -13.58 -0.32
CA GLU A 79 -6.48 -15.04 -0.44
C GLU A 79 -5.32 -15.77 0.25
N MET A 80 -4.08 -15.36 0.02
CA MET A 80 -2.93 -15.94 0.72
C MET A 80 -2.94 -15.69 2.22
N GLU A 81 -3.42 -14.53 2.67
CA GLU A 81 -3.58 -14.25 4.10
C GLU A 81 -4.66 -15.14 4.74
N ILE A 82 -5.75 -15.42 4.03
CA ILE A 82 -6.80 -16.35 4.47
C ILE A 82 -6.26 -17.79 4.51
N ASP A 83 -5.58 -18.23 3.44
CA ASP A 83 -5.04 -19.59 3.32
C ASP A 83 -3.97 -19.90 4.39
N GLU A 84 -3.07 -18.96 4.68
CA GLU A 84 -2.02 -19.15 5.70
C GLU A 84 -2.61 -19.24 7.11
N ASN A 85 -3.64 -18.45 7.41
CA ASN A 85 -4.32 -18.48 8.70
C ASN A 85 -5.16 -19.77 8.87
N ASN A 86 -5.92 -20.18 7.84
CA ASN A 86 -6.66 -21.45 7.84
C ASN A 86 -5.75 -22.66 8.10
N GLN A 87 -4.48 -22.62 7.68
CA GLN A 87 -3.52 -23.71 7.92
C GLN A 87 -2.91 -23.75 9.34
N ARG A 88 -3.11 -22.73 10.20
CA ARG A 88 -2.47 -22.72 11.54
C ARG A 88 -3.35 -22.38 12.75
N LYS A 89 -4.58 -21.90 12.58
CA LYS A 89 -5.67 -21.90 13.58
C LYS A 89 -6.89 -21.25 12.95
N GLU A 90 -8.06 -21.88 13.09
CA GLU A 90 -9.31 -21.38 12.53
C GLU A 90 -9.62 -19.95 13.02
N PHE A 91 -10.02 -19.09 12.09
CA PHE A 91 -10.60 -17.79 12.41
C PHE A 91 -11.80 -17.98 13.34
N THR A 92 -12.07 -16.99 14.20
CA THR A 92 -13.38 -16.94 14.86
C THR A 92 -14.45 -16.65 13.80
N GLU A 93 -15.69 -17.14 13.99
CA GLU A 93 -16.76 -16.96 12.99
C GLU A 93 -16.99 -15.49 12.61
N GLU A 94 -16.83 -14.55 13.56
CA GLU A 94 -16.93 -13.12 13.30
C GLU A 94 -15.81 -12.60 12.39
N GLU A 95 -14.56 -13.03 12.62
CA GLU A 95 -13.39 -12.62 11.82
C GLU A 95 -13.48 -13.13 10.38
N LEU A 96 -14.00 -14.35 10.21
CA LEU A 96 -14.23 -14.94 8.90
C LEU A 96 -15.29 -14.17 8.11
N LEU A 97 -16.37 -13.76 8.77
CA LEU A 97 -17.50 -13.05 8.15
C LEU A 97 -17.11 -11.63 7.71
N ASP A 98 -16.31 -10.92 8.51
CA ASP A 98 -15.78 -9.60 8.15
C ASP A 98 -14.79 -9.69 6.97
N ALA A 99 -13.95 -10.74 6.94
CA ALA A 99 -13.05 -11.01 5.83
C ALA A 99 -13.81 -11.27 4.51
N TYR A 100 -14.86 -12.10 4.54
CA TYR A 100 -15.70 -12.35 3.37
C TYR A 100 -16.42 -11.10 2.89
N HIS A 101 -16.96 -10.29 3.80
CA HIS A 101 -17.63 -9.04 3.46
C HIS A 101 -16.65 -8.06 2.78
N ARG A 102 -15.42 -7.99 3.27
CA ARG A 102 -14.37 -7.15 2.67
C ARG A 102 -13.92 -7.66 1.30
N LEU A 103 -13.84 -8.99 1.11
CA LEU A 103 -13.55 -9.62 -0.17
C LEU A 103 -14.62 -9.29 -1.21
N GLU A 104 -15.89 -9.34 -0.83
CA GLU A 104 -17.02 -9.02 -1.72
C GLU A 104 -16.97 -7.56 -2.20
N LEU A 105 -16.64 -6.61 -1.31
CA LEU A 105 -16.48 -5.19 -1.67
C LEU A 105 -15.31 -4.94 -2.64
N LEU A 106 -14.25 -5.76 -2.56
CA LEU A 106 -13.10 -5.66 -3.46
C LEU A 106 -13.38 -6.31 -4.83
N ARG A 107 -14.09 -7.44 -4.84
CA ARG A 107 -14.46 -8.16 -6.08
C ARG A 107 -15.56 -7.43 -6.85
N ASN A 108 -16.54 -6.90 -6.14
CA ASN A 108 -17.69 -6.19 -6.67
C ASN A 108 -17.75 -4.76 -6.12
N PRO A 109 -16.82 -3.88 -6.54
CA PRO A 109 -16.79 -2.51 -6.08
C PRO A 109 -18.11 -1.82 -6.45
N PRO A 110 -18.80 -1.19 -5.48
CA PRO A 110 -20.06 -0.53 -5.74
C PRO A 110 -19.95 0.47 -6.88
N TRP A 111 -20.99 0.57 -7.70
CA TRP A 111 -20.97 1.40 -8.90
C TRP A 111 -20.58 2.87 -8.60
N TYR A 112 -20.92 3.39 -7.42
CA TYR A 112 -20.59 4.75 -6.99
C TYR A 112 -19.08 4.99 -6.82
N MET A 113 -18.31 3.98 -6.42
CA MET A 113 -16.84 4.09 -6.33
C MET A 113 -16.22 4.26 -7.72
N ARG A 114 -16.73 3.52 -8.72
CA ARG A 114 -16.30 3.64 -10.12
C ARG A 114 -16.74 4.98 -10.72
N PHE A 115 -17.93 5.45 -10.36
CA PHE A 115 -18.48 6.73 -10.79
C PHE A 115 -17.71 7.93 -10.22
N LEU A 116 -17.33 7.92 -8.93
CA LEU A 116 -16.52 8.97 -8.32
C LEU A 116 -15.13 9.08 -8.99
N HIS A 117 -14.51 7.95 -9.32
CA HIS A 117 -13.25 7.92 -10.06
C HIS A 117 -13.39 8.51 -11.48
N PHE A 118 -14.51 8.22 -12.16
CA PHE A 118 -14.84 8.79 -13.46
C PHE A 118 -15.12 10.30 -13.39
N LEU A 119 -15.83 10.78 -12.37
CA LEU A 119 -16.03 12.21 -12.17
C LEU A 119 -14.70 12.93 -11.93
N GLY A 120 -13.83 12.36 -11.10
CA GLY A 120 -12.50 12.90 -10.85
C GLY A 120 -11.67 13.05 -12.13
N SER A 121 -11.71 12.05 -13.03
CA SER A 121 -10.99 12.11 -14.30
C SER A 121 -11.58 13.14 -15.28
N ILE A 122 -12.89 13.36 -15.26
CA ILE A 122 -13.55 14.43 -16.02
C ILE A 122 -13.07 15.81 -15.54
N PHE A 123 -13.04 16.08 -14.24
CA PHE A 123 -12.59 17.37 -13.71
C PHE A 123 -11.11 17.65 -14.00
N ALA A 124 -10.25 16.62 -13.93
CA ALA A 124 -8.84 16.74 -14.31
C ALA A 124 -8.66 17.04 -15.81
N GLY A 125 -9.45 16.40 -16.68
CA GLY A 125 -9.46 16.65 -18.12
C GLY A 125 -9.96 18.05 -18.47
N ILE A 126 -10.98 18.56 -17.76
CA ILE A 126 -11.50 19.90 -17.94
C ILE A 126 -10.45 20.95 -17.55
N GLY A 127 -9.74 20.76 -16.44
CA GLY A 127 -8.67 21.67 -16.01
C GLY A 127 -7.53 21.78 -17.02
N THR A 128 -7.13 20.66 -17.63
CA THR A 128 -6.10 20.64 -18.69
C THR A 128 -6.59 21.26 -20.00
N PHE A 129 -7.86 21.02 -20.37
CA PHE A 129 -8.48 21.65 -21.53
C PHE A 129 -8.54 23.18 -21.40
N PHE A 130 -9.01 23.71 -20.27
CA PHE A 130 -9.04 25.16 -20.04
C PHE A 130 -7.64 25.78 -19.99
N LYS A 131 -6.67 25.11 -19.35
CA LYS A 131 -5.27 25.57 -19.32
C LYS A 131 -4.67 25.69 -20.73
N ASN A 132 -4.96 24.74 -21.62
CA ASN A 132 -4.52 24.77 -23.02
C ASN A 132 -5.27 25.82 -23.86
N LEU A 133 -6.56 26.04 -23.59
CA LEU A 133 -7.38 27.03 -24.28
C LEU A 133 -6.90 28.47 -24.00
N PHE A 134 -6.53 28.76 -22.74
CA PHE A 134 -6.03 30.09 -22.36
C PHE A 134 -4.53 30.29 -22.65
N SER A 135 -3.73 29.23 -22.80
CA SER A 135 -2.31 29.34 -23.17
C SER A 135 -2.08 29.70 -24.65
N ARG A 136 -3.05 29.44 -25.54
CA ARG A 136 -2.96 29.80 -26.98
C ARG A 136 -3.08 31.30 -27.26
N LYS A 137 -3.49 32.14 -26.31
CA LYS A 137 -3.67 33.59 -26.53
C LYS A 137 -2.40 34.45 -26.40
N LYS A 138 -1.22 33.86 -26.13
CA LYS A 138 0.04 34.59 -25.87
C LYS A 138 1.02 34.70 -27.07
N ALA A 139 0.66 34.26 -28.27
CA ALA A 139 1.49 34.43 -29.47
C ALA A 139 0.93 35.56 -30.36
N LEU A 140 1.48 36.78 -30.23
CA LEU A 140 1.26 37.88 -31.18
C LEU A 140 2.37 37.88 -32.24
N PRO A 141 2.08 38.20 -33.52
CA PRO A 141 3.09 38.26 -34.58
C PRO A 141 3.97 39.52 -34.45
N ASN A 142 5.28 39.32 -34.56
CA ASN A 142 6.28 40.38 -34.55
C ASN A 142 6.25 41.16 -35.88
N LYS A 143 5.92 42.46 -35.83
CA LYS A 143 6.10 43.40 -36.95
C LYS A 143 7.57 43.84 -36.99
N SER A 144 8.27 43.54 -38.08
CA SER A 144 9.45 44.31 -38.48
C SER A 144 9.24 44.77 -39.92
N GLY A 145 9.21 46.09 -40.10
CA GLY A 145 9.39 46.71 -41.40
C GLY A 145 10.86 47.06 -41.56
N ASP A 146 11.39 46.94 -42.77
CA ASP A 146 12.37 47.90 -43.23
C ASP A 146 12.33 48.09 -44.75
N LYS A 147 12.81 49.26 -45.14
CA LYS A 147 12.43 50.12 -46.26
C LYS A 147 13.16 49.82 -47.57
N LYS A 148 12.48 50.23 -48.65
CA LYS A 148 12.97 50.89 -49.88
C LYS A 148 14.11 50.22 -50.67
N ASN A 149 13.87 49.98 -51.96
CA ASN A 149 14.67 50.57 -53.05
C ASN A 149 13.91 50.45 -54.40
N LEU A 150 13.80 51.58 -55.12
CA LEU A 150 13.27 51.68 -56.49
C LEU A 150 14.39 52.29 -57.35
N PRO A 151 14.71 51.76 -58.55
CA PRO A 151 15.82 52.26 -59.36
C PRO A 151 15.42 53.48 -60.20
N ARG A 152 16.42 54.29 -60.56
CA ARG A 152 16.34 55.28 -61.65
C ARG A 152 16.88 54.66 -62.93
#